data_AF-A0A3P8DSC9-F1
#
_entry.id   AF-A0A3P8DSC9-F1
#
_cell.length_a   1.000
_cell.length_b   1.000
_cell.length_c   1.000
_cell.angle_alpha   90.00
_cell.angle_beta   90.00
_cell.angle_gamma   90.00
#
_symmetry.space_group_name_H-M   'P 1'
#
loop_
_entity.id
_entity.type
_entity.pdbx_description
1 polymer ?
#
loop_
_entity_poly.entity_id
_entity_poly.type
_entity_poly.pdbx_seq_one_letter_code
_entity_poly.pdbx_strand_id
1 'polypeptide(L)'
;MQLIHCHFRVFSVVDGIRLSDTLHYSFAGQHIEKAKDRELLRLLDVYVFSESAQRFSTMIQKIAFAIENALMNFASELRSAGLTLIGVRVCVAPDLIEYKCGSCGKPLPDAMLPAMDDVLIPLLQMKLGEHCSTWSAEFVFAVIHV
;
A
#
# COMPACT_ATOMS: atom_id res chain seq x y z
N MET A 1 -26.89 0.93 -12.51
CA MET A 1 -26.63 0.45 -11.14
C MET A 1 -25.42 -0.47 -11.22
N GLN A 2 -24.23 0.07 -11.05
CA GLN A 2 -22.96 -0.65 -11.24
C GLN A 2 -22.43 -1.06 -9.88
N LEU A 3 -22.17 -2.35 -9.70
CA LEU A 3 -21.71 -2.98 -8.48
C LEU A 3 -20.42 -2.30 -7.99
N ILE A 4 -20.52 -1.55 -6.90
CA ILE A 4 -19.34 -1.17 -6.12
C ILE A 4 -18.91 -2.45 -5.40
N HIS A 5 -17.91 -3.14 -5.92
CA HIS A 5 -17.19 -4.17 -5.19
C HIS A 5 -16.42 -3.47 -4.06
N CYS A 6 -17.13 -3.11 -3.00
CA CYS A 6 -16.52 -2.68 -1.76
C CYS A 6 -15.91 -3.92 -1.09
N HIS A 7 -14.65 -4.21 -1.37
CA HIS A 7 -13.87 -5.17 -0.58
C HIS A 7 -13.52 -4.54 0.77
N PHE A 8 -14.51 -4.21 1.60
CA PHE A 8 -14.25 -3.81 2.97
C PHE A 8 -13.59 -4.97 3.71
N ARG A 9 -12.30 -4.84 4.01
CA ARG A 9 -11.57 -5.81 4.82
C ARG A 9 -11.73 -5.46 6.29
N VAL A 10 -12.02 -6.48 7.08
CA VAL A 10 -12.10 -6.37 8.56
C VAL A 10 -10.71 -6.45 9.19
N PHE A 11 -9.76 -7.09 8.51
CA PHE A 11 -8.41 -7.37 9.02
C PHE A 11 -7.33 -6.95 8.03
N SER A 12 -6.24 -6.42 8.57
CA SER A 12 -5.03 -6.06 7.85
C SER A 12 -4.44 -7.26 7.09
N VAL A 13 -3.90 -6.99 5.91
CA VAL A 13 -3.14 -7.97 5.14
C VAL A 13 -1.71 -8.10 5.67
N VAL A 14 -1.19 -7.06 6.33
CA VAL A 14 0.17 -7.04 6.87
C VAL A 14 0.29 -7.97 8.06
N ASP A 15 -0.56 -7.79 9.08
CA ASP A 15 -0.39 -8.40 10.41
C ASP A 15 -1.69 -8.93 11.03
N GLY A 16 -2.82 -8.84 10.32
CA GLY A 16 -4.10 -9.39 10.78
C GLY A 16 -4.78 -8.59 11.89
N ILE A 17 -4.32 -7.37 12.21
CA ILE A 17 -5.04 -6.50 13.15
C ILE A 17 -6.38 -6.06 12.57
N ARG A 18 -7.35 -5.74 13.44
CA ARG A 18 -8.65 -5.20 13.01
C ARG A 18 -8.51 -3.81 12.41
N LEU A 19 -9.23 -3.56 11.32
CA LEU A 19 -9.32 -2.28 10.61
C LEU A 19 -10.60 -1.49 10.96
N SER A 20 -11.36 -1.92 11.97
CA SER A 20 -12.70 -1.38 12.29
C SER A 20 -12.74 0.11 12.61
N ASP A 21 -11.64 0.67 13.11
CA ASP A 21 -11.54 2.09 13.47
C ASP A 21 -10.75 2.91 12.44
N THR A 22 -10.51 2.33 11.24
CA THR A 22 -9.79 3.00 10.16
C THR A 22 -10.74 3.66 9.16
N LEU A 23 -10.31 4.77 8.59
CA LEU A 23 -11.01 5.44 7.50
C LEU A 23 -10.61 4.79 6.17
N HIS A 24 -11.60 4.42 5.36
CA HIS A 24 -11.34 3.93 4.01
C HIS A 24 -11.10 5.12 3.06
N TYR A 25 -9.97 5.10 2.36
CA TYR A 25 -9.65 6.08 1.34
C TYR A 25 -9.95 5.52 -0.05
N SER A 26 -10.94 6.10 -0.72
CA SER A 26 -11.32 5.75 -2.08
C SER A 26 -10.74 6.75 -3.08
N PHE A 27 -10.00 6.26 -4.07
CA PHE A 27 -9.62 7.04 -5.24
C PHE A 27 -10.84 7.13 -6.17
N ALA A 28 -11.58 8.24 -6.12
CA ALA A 28 -12.82 8.46 -6.88
C ALA A 28 -12.64 8.28 -8.40
N GLY A 29 -12.75 7.04 -8.89
CA GLY A 29 -12.65 6.68 -10.31
C GLY A 29 -11.22 6.56 -10.86
N GLN A 30 -10.17 6.67 -10.02
CA GLN A 30 -8.80 6.45 -10.46
C GLN A 30 -8.37 5.03 -10.07
N HIS A 31 -8.14 4.19 -11.08
CA HIS A 31 -7.58 2.86 -10.91
C HIS A 31 -6.05 2.97 -10.95
N ILE A 32 -5.41 2.64 -9.83
CA ILE A 32 -3.96 2.42 -9.79
C ILE A 32 -3.75 0.95 -10.10
N GLU A 33 -3.38 0.68 -11.36
CA GLU A 33 -3.00 -0.64 -11.80
C GLU A 33 -1.89 -0.59 -12.86
N LYS A 34 -1.06 -1.63 -12.85
CA LYS A 34 0.05 -1.79 -13.79
C LYS A 34 0.14 -3.23 -14.25
N ALA A 35 0.35 -3.42 -15.55
CA ALA A 35 0.52 -4.73 -16.15
C ALA A 35 1.94 -4.92 -16.71
N LYS A 36 2.51 -6.12 -16.52
CA LYS A 36 3.80 -6.55 -17.07
C LYS A 36 3.84 -8.08 -17.14
N ASP A 37 4.28 -8.65 -18.25
CA ASP A 37 4.56 -10.09 -18.41
C ASP A 37 3.45 -11.03 -17.89
N ARG A 38 2.18 -10.72 -18.25
CA ARG A 38 0.95 -11.43 -17.82
C ARG A 38 0.59 -11.31 -16.34
N GLU A 39 1.20 -10.35 -15.65
CA GLU A 39 0.81 -9.98 -14.31
C GLU A 39 0.17 -8.61 -14.33
N LEU A 40 -0.88 -8.45 -13.54
CA LEU A 40 -1.54 -7.20 -13.23
C LEU A 40 -1.41 -6.98 -11.72
N LEU A 41 -0.77 -5.87 -11.36
CA LEU A 41 -0.79 -5.36 -10.01
C LEU A 41 -1.87 -4.29 -9.91
N ARG A 42 -2.83 -4.43 -8.99
CA ARG A 42 -3.94 -3.49 -8.82
C ARG A 42 -4.05 -3.07 -7.36
N LEU A 43 -4.10 -1.77 -7.11
CA LEU A 43 -4.50 -1.25 -5.81
C LEU A 43 -6.00 -1.51 -5.58
N LEU A 44 -6.32 -2.23 -4.52
CA LEU A 44 -7.70 -2.51 -4.13
C LEU A 44 -8.23 -1.44 -3.17
N ASP A 45 -7.48 -1.16 -2.11
CA ASP A 45 -7.93 -0.32 -1.00
C ASP A 45 -6.77 0.41 -0.35
N VAL A 46 -7.07 1.54 0.29
CA VAL A 46 -6.18 2.21 1.23
C VAL A 46 -6.91 2.47 2.54
N TYR A 47 -6.35 1.97 3.64
CA TYR A 47 -6.89 2.14 4.99
C TYR A 47 -6.07 3.17 5.74
N VAL A 48 -6.71 4.24 6.17
CA VAL A 48 -6.10 5.37 6.86
C VAL A 48 -6.38 5.28 8.36
N PHE A 49 -5.33 5.28 9.17
CA PHE A 49 -5.41 5.10 10.62
C PHE A 49 -5.56 6.43 11.39
N SER A 50 -5.48 7.58 10.71
CA SER A 50 -5.64 8.90 11.32
C SER A 50 -6.38 9.88 10.41
N GLU A 51 -7.27 10.71 10.95
CA GLU A 51 -8.00 11.72 10.15
C GLU A 51 -7.06 12.72 9.46
N SER A 52 -5.89 12.96 10.05
CA SER A 52 -4.83 13.78 9.44
C SER A 52 -4.46 13.28 8.04
N ALA A 53 -4.44 11.96 7.81
CA ALA A 53 -4.02 11.37 6.54
C ALA A 53 -4.91 11.75 5.35
N GLN A 54 -6.20 12.10 5.56
CA GLN A 54 -7.05 12.61 4.49
C GLN A 54 -6.52 13.92 3.89
N ARG A 55 -5.84 14.75 4.69
CA ARG A 55 -5.16 15.98 4.21
C ARG A 55 -3.98 15.68 3.28
N PHE A 56 -3.56 14.41 3.22
CA PHE A 56 -2.44 13.94 2.43
C PHE A 56 -2.87 13.11 1.21
N SER A 57 -4.09 13.31 0.69
CA SER A 57 -4.64 12.64 -0.51
C SER A 57 -3.64 12.52 -1.68
N THR A 58 -2.99 13.63 -2.06
CA THR A 58 -1.96 13.64 -3.12
C THR A 58 -0.72 12.82 -2.76
N MET A 59 -0.35 12.76 -1.47
CA MET A 59 0.78 11.95 -1.00
C MET A 59 0.44 10.47 -1.00
N ILE A 60 -0.73 10.12 -0.47
CA ILE A 60 -1.28 8.75 -0.50
C ILE A 60 -1.25 8.23 -1.94
N GLN A 61 -1.68 9.06 -2.90
CA GLN A 61 -1.61 8.70 -4.31
C GLN A 61 -0.18 8.48 -4.82
N LYS A 62 0.76 9.39 -4.53
CA LYS A 62 2.17 9.24 -4.95
C LYS A 62 2.81 7.99 -4.36
N ILE A 63 2.52 7.69 -3.10
CA ILE A 63 3.01 6.49 -2.41
C ILE A 63 2.42 5.24 -3.05
N ALA A 64 1.11 5.22 -3.35
CA ALA A 64 0.49 4.09 -4.03
C ALA A 64 1.16 3.81 -5.39
N PHE A 65 1.42 4.83 -6.21
CA PHE A 65 2.15 4.64 -7.47
C PHE A 65 3.60 4.17 -7.28
N ALA A 66 4.30 4.68 -6.25
CA ALA A 66 5.66 4.26 -5.97
C ALA A 66 5.73 2.78 -5.57
N ILE A 67 4.83 2.36 -4.66
CA ILE A 67 4.70 0.96 -4.24
C ILE A 67 4.36 0.08 -5.43
N GLU A 68 3.37 0.48 -6.25
CA GLU A 68 2.98 -0.28 -7.43
C GLU A 68 4.17 -0.51 -8.37
N ASN A 69 4.94 0.55 -8.66
CA ASN A 69 6.09 0.46 -9.54
C ASN A 69 7.17 -0.49 -8.99
N ALA A 70 7.44 -0.44 -7.69
CA ALA A 70 8.40 -1.35 -7.05
C ALA A 70 7.91 -2.80 -7.07
N LEU A 71 6.68 -3.04 -6.62
CA LEU A 71 6.08 -4.38 -6.56
C LEU A 71 5.95 -5.05 -7.93
N MET A 72 5.67 -4.28 -8.99
CA MET A 72 5.52 -4.83 -10.34
C MET A 72 6.77 -5.56 -10.83
N ASN A 73 7.96 -5.15 -10.37
CA ASN A 73 9.20 -5.84 -10.74
C ASN A 73 9.30 -7.25 -10.16
N PHE A 74 8.53 -7.55 -9.12
CA PHE A 74 8.52 -8.84 -8.41
C PHE A 74 7.19 -9.59 -8.58
N ALA A 75 6.25 -9.11 -9.40
CA ALA A 75 4.90 -9.68 -9.47
C ALA A 75 4.88 -11.19 -9.76
N SER A 76 5.72 -11.65 -10.70
CA SER A 76 5.84 -13.08 -11.03
C SER A 76 6.34 -13.93 -9.87
N GLU A 77 7.28 -13.40 -9.07
CA GLU A 77 7.84 -14.05 -7.89
C GLU A 77 6.83 -14.08 -6.73
N LEU A 78 6.12 -12.97 -6.51
CA LEU A 78 5.05 -12.88 -5.53
C LEU A 78 3.95 -13.91 -5.83
N ARG A 79 3.52 -13.98 -7.10
CA ARG A 79 2.52 -14.96 -7.55
C ARG A 79 3.02 -16.40 -7.38
N SER A 80 4.26 -16.70 -7.80
CA SER A 80 4.81 -18.06 -7.69
C SER A 80 4.95 -18.52 -6.23
N ALA A 81 5.17 -17.59 -5.30
CA ALA A 81 5.15 -17.83 -3.86
C ALA A 81 3.73 -17.88 -3.24
N GLY A 82 2.68 -17.69 -4.04
CA GLY A 82 1.29 -17.66 -3.58
C GLY A 82 0.93 -16.40 -2.78
N LEU A 83 1.69 -15.31 -2.95
CA LEU A 83 1.47 -14.01 -2.32
C LEU A 83 0.68 -13.13 -3.28
N THR A 84 -0.65 -13.31 -3.30
CA THR A 84 -1.54 -12.63 -4.27
C THR A 84 -2.17 -11.36 -3.70
N LEU A 85 -2.09 -11.15 -2.40
CA LEU A 85 -2.61 -9.96 -1.74
C LEU A 85 -1.52 -9.36 -0.87
N ILE A 86 -1.12 -8.14 -1.18
CA ILE A 86 0.05 -7.49 -0.62
C ILE A 86 -0.40 -6.26 0.16
N GLY A 87 -0.11 -6.25 1.46
CA GLY A 87 -0.27 -5.08 2.32
C GLY A 87 1.05 -4.36 2.47
N VAL A 88 1.03 -3.02 2.34
CA VAL A 88 2.14 -2.14 2.68
C VAL A 88 1.61 -1.07 3.61
N ARG A 89 2.00 -1.08 4.89
CA ARG A 89 1.64 -0.07 5.87
C ARG A 89 2.78 0.89 6.07
N VAL A 90 2.54 2.17 5.84
CA VAL A 90 3.49 3.26 6.10
C VAL A 90 3.07 4.01 7.36
N CYS A 91 4.04 4.40 8.18
CA CYS A 91 3.85 5.23 9.35
C CYS A 91 4.88 6.36 9.32
N VAL A 92 4.39 7.58 9.51
CA VAL A 92 5.22 8.79 9.58
C VAL A 92 4.86 9.54 10.84
N ALA A 93 5.87 9.86 11.65
CA ALA A 93 5.81 10.72 12.82
C ALA A 93 7.04 11.66 12.82
N PRO A 94 7.06 12.70 13.67
CA PRO A 94 8.16 13.68 13.70
C PRO A 94 9.58 13.10 13.83
N ASP A 95 9.70 11.91 14.41
CA ASP A 95 10.95 11.20 14.68
C ASP A 95 10.98 9.79 14.06
N LEU A 96 9.96 9.42 13.28
CA LEU A 96 9.80 8.07 12.75
C LEU A 96 9.34 8.09 11.29
N ILE A 97 10.11 7.42 10.44
CA ILE A 97 9.64 6.91 9.15
C ILE A 97 9.81 5.40 9.20
N GLU A 98 8.70 4.68 9.06
CA GLU A 98 8.75 3.24 8.90
C GLU A 98 7.72 2.77 7.89
N TYR A 99 7.98 1.59 7.31
CA TYR A 99 6.96 0.83 6.64
C TYR A 99 7.09 -0.65 6.99
N LYS A 100 5.97 -1.35 6.88
CA LYS A 100 5.87 -2.80 7.04
C LYS A 100 5.13 -3.37 5.85
N CYS A 101 5.51 -4.57 5.43
CA CYS A 101 4.89 -5.24 4.32
C CYS A 101 4.55 -6.69 4.67
N GLY A 102 3.47 -7.22 4.10
CA GLY A 102 3.05 -8.58 4.36
C GLY A 102 1.95 -9.06 3.42
N SER A 103 1.67 -10.36 3.48
CA SER A 103 0.63 -11.03 2.70
C SER A 103 -0.11 -12.04 3.57
N CYS A 104 -1.17 -11.61 4.25
CA CYS A 104 -2.02 -12.41 5.13
C CYS A 104 -1.20 -13.21 6.17
N GLY A 105 -0.27 -12.54 6.86
CA GLY A 105 0.60 -13.16 7.87
C GLY A 105 1.86 -13.83 7.32
N LYS A 106 2.09 -13.77 6.00
CA LYS A 106 3.36 -14.19 5.37
C LYS A 106 4.25 -12.96 5.10
N PRO A 107 5.55 -13.03 5.40
CA PRO A 107 6.49 -12.01 4.97
C PRO A 107 6.63 -12.00 3.44
N LEU A 108 7.00 -10.84 2.89
CA LEU A 108 7.36 -10.73 1.48
C LEU A 108 8.84 -11.12 1.30
N PRO A 109 9.28 -11.45 0.07
CA PRO A 109 10.68 -11.77 -0.20
C PRO A 109 11.62 -10.62 0.19
N ASP A 110 12.69 -10.90 0.95
CA ASP A 110 13.64 -9.90 1.43
C ASP A 110 14.32 -9.12 0.29
N ALA A 111 14.50 -9.75 -0.87
CA ALA A 111 15.07 -9.14 -2.07
C ALA A 111 14.25 -7.94 -2.59
N MET A 112 12.98 -7.83 -2.18
CA MET A 112 12.10 -6.73 -2.54
C MET A 112 12.34 -5.48 -1.68
N LEU A 113 12.86 -5.65 -0.45
CA LEU A 113 13.00 -4.55 0.51
C LEU A 113 13.89 -3.42 -0.01
N PRO A 114 15.06 -3.66 -0.64
CA PRO A 114 15.86 -2.56 -1.19
C PRO A 114 15.12 -1.75 -2.26
N ALA A 115 14.37 -2.42 -3.14
CA ALA A 115 13.59 -1.74 -4.18
C ALA A 115 12.43 -0.93 -3.60
N MET A 116 11.86 -1.37 -2.47
CA MET A 116 10.86 -0.62 -1.71
C MET A 116 11.48 0.57 -0.97
N ASP A 117 12.66 0.40 -0.38
CA ASP A 117 13.39 1.47 0.30
C ASP A 117 13.74 2.61 -0.66
N ASP A 118 14.25 2.29 -1.84
CA ASP A 118 14.65 3.24 -2.88
C ASP A 118 13.49 4.16 -3.32
N VAL A 119 12.24 3.68 -3.25
CA VAL A 119 11.06 4.45 -3.66
C VAL A 119 10.32 5.10 -2.49
N LEU A 120 10.23 4.42 -1.34
CA LEU A 120 9.44 4.89 -0.20
C LEU A 120 10.20 5.89 0.66
N ILE A 121 11.45 5.60 1.02
CA ILE A 121 12.21 6.42 1.98
C ILE A 121 12.33 7.88 1.50
N PRO A 122 12.70 8.17 0.23
CA PRO A 122 12.78 9.55 -0.24
C PRO A 122 11.42 10.28 -0.22
N LEU A 123 10.34 9.58 -0.57
CA LEU A 123 8.99 10.15 -0.59
C LEU A 123 8.50 10.51 0.81
N LEU A 124 8.78 9.64 1.80
CA LEU A 124 8.37 9.86 3.18
C LEU A 124 9.23 10.94 3.86
N GLN A 125 10.54 11.01 3.55
CA GLN A 125 11.44 12.03 4.08
C GLN A 125 11.08 13.45 3.65
N MET A 126 10.61 13.63 2.41
CA MET A 126 10.13 14.93 1.92
C MET A 126 9.05 15.55 2.84
N LYS A 127 8.28 14.73 3.58
CA LYS A 127 7.21 15.19 4.46
C LYS A 127 7.62 15.54 5.88
N LEU A 128 8.77 15.07 6.37
CA LEU A 128 9.25 15.55 7.66
C LEU A 128 9.57 17.05 7.65
N GLY A 129 9.93 17.61 6.49
CA GLY A 129 10.22 19.04 6.34
C GLY A 129 9.01 19.97 6.39
N GLU A 130 7.77 19.48 6.22
CA GLU A 130 6.59 20.31 5.90
C GLU A 130 5.52 20.39 7.02
N HIS A 131 5.90 20.33 8.30
CA HIS A 131 5.00 20.22 9.46
C HIS A 131 4.43 18.80 9.65
N CYS A 132 5.26 17.94 10.26
CA CYS A 132 4.98 16.53 10.47
C CYS A 132 3.84 16.33 11.49
N SER A 133 2.62 16.13 11.01
CA SER A 133 1.57 15.49 11.82
C SER A 133 1.68 13.98 11.64
N THR A 134 1.54 13.23 12.73
CA THR A 134 1.58 11.78 12.68
C THR A 134 0.47 11.27 11.77
N TRP A 135 0.81 10.37 10.85
CA TRP A 135 -0.16 9.69 10.01
C TRP A 135 0.30 8.29 9.63
N SER A 136 -0.67 7.41 9.39
CA SER A 136 -0.42 6.03 8.98
C SER A 136 -1.48 5.58 7.97
N ALA A 137 -1.06 4.83 6.97
CA ALA A 137 -1.94 4.22 5.98
C ALA A 137 -1.45 2.84 5.55
N GLU A 138 -2.38 1.92 5.30
CA GLU A 138 -2.14 0.61 4.70
C GLU A 138 -2.68 0.56 3.28
N PHE A 139 -1.79 0.31 2.33
CA PHE A 139 -2.09 0.11 0.92
C PHE A 139 -2.24 -1.38 0.64
N VAL A 140 -3.35 -1.78 0.01
CA VAL A 140 -3.64 -3.18 -0.30
C VAL A 140 -3.63 -3.37 -1.81
N PHE A 141 -2.69 -4.17 -2.30
CA PHE A 141 -2.56 -4.52 -3.72
C PHE A 141 -2.93 -5.99 -3.96
N ALA A 142 -3.53 -6.26 -5.10
CA ALA A 142 -3.70 -7.61 -5.64
C ALA A 142 -2.72 -7.86 -6.77
N VAL A 143 -2.08 -9.03 -6.76
CA VAL A 143 -1.30 -9.58 -7.88
C VAL A 143 -2.19 -10.59 -8.60
N ILE A 144 -2.50 -10.30 -9.87
CA ILE A 144 -3.47 -11.04 -10.68
C ILE A 144 -2.76 -11.54 -11.93
N HIS A 145 -2.94 -12.80 -12.28
CA HIS A 145 -2.50 -13.32 -13.58
C HIS A 145 -3.54 -12.97 -14.66
N VAL A 146 -3.08 -12.47 -15.81
CA VAL A 146 -3.92 -12.03 -16.94
C VAL A 146 -3.57 -12.73 -18.25
#